data_AF-A0A8B6D0G5-F1
#
_entry.id   AF-A0A8B6D0G5-F1
#
_cell.length_a   1.000
_cell.length_b   1.000
_cell.length_c   1.000
_cell.angle_alpha   90.00
_cell.angle_beta   90.00
_cell.angle_gamma   90.00
#
_symmetry.space_group_name_H-M   'P 1'
#
loop_
_entity.id
_entity.type
_entity.pdbx_description
1 polymer ?
#
loop_
_entity_poly.entity_id
_entity_poly.type
_entity_poly.pdbx_seq_one_letter_code
_entity_poly.pdbx_strand_id
1 'polypeptide(L)'
;MIIAATIYLLRSFCVMSTAIPMPQKEYNCNRIEVKDGWERLSRVVRFYAAIGLKSNGIKTCGDYVFSGHTVIMTLLVLSINEYTPRSMICLHTLNWIVGIFGVFFILLGHGHYTLDILLAFFISSKLFSYHHTIAINMSLISRDTHRMKKCFPVLYYFEQDTDGHIPNEYEWPLPKVKKVESFYSDVKFSFGSYFSSKSKQDV
;
A
#
# COMPACT_ATOMS: atom_id res chain seq x y z
N MET A 1 -2.11 0.12 -9.25
CA MET A 1 -1.84 -1.26 -8.77
C MET A 1 -0.70 -1.96 -9.51
N ILE A 2 -0.51 -1.69 -10.82
CA ILE A 2 0.56 -2.30 -11.64
C ILE A 2 1.96 -2.00 -11.08
N ILE A 3 2.21 -0.76 -10.66
CA ILE A 3 3.49 -0.34 -10.04
C ILE A 3 3.88 -1.24 -8.86
N ALA A 4 2.93 -1.50 -7.95
CA ALA A 4 3.16 -2.37 -6.80
C ALA A 4 3.50 -3.79 -7.26
N ALA A 5 2.74 -4.36 -8.19
CA ALA A 5 2.98 -5.70 -8.72
C ALA A 5 4.37 -5.84 -9.36
N THR A 6 4.79 -4.88 -10.18
CA THR A 6 6.13 -4.87 -10.80
C THR A 6 7.24 -4.81 -9.75
N ILE A 7 7.10 -3.98 -8.71
CA ILE A 7 8.08 -3.88 -7.63
C ILE A 7 8.15 -5.19 -6.82
N TYR A 8 7.01 -5.81 -6.54
CA TYR A 8 6.97 -7.09 -5.83
C TYR A 8 7.56 -8.25 -6.62
N LEU A 9 7.38 -8.27 -7.94
CA LEU A 9 8.05 -9.23 -8.82
C LEU A 9 9.56 -9.02 -8.85
N LEU A 10 10.02 -7.76 -8.95
CA LEU A 10 11.44 -7.42 -8.87
C LEU A 10 12.04 -7.89 -7.54
N ARG A 11 11.33 -7.69 -6.43
CA ARG A 11 11.73 -8.18 -5.10
C ARG A 11 11.90 -9.70 -5.10
N SER A 12 10.95 -10.45 -5.63
CA SER A 12 11.05 -11.91 -5.71
C SER A 12 12.29 -12.35 -6.50
N PHE A 13 12.59 -11.66 -7.61
CA PHE A 13 13.80 -11.92 -8.38
C PHE A 13 15.07 -11.59 -7.59
N CYS A 14 15.15 -10.41 -6.96
CA CYS A 14 16.30 -10.01 -6.14
C CYS A 14 16.56 -10.96 -4.97
N VAL A 15 15.52 -11.42 -4.27
CA VAL A 15 15.65 -12.39 -3.17
C VAL A 15 16.11 -13.77 -3.67
N MET A 16 15.79 -14.13 -4.90
CA MET A 16 16.27 -15.37 -5.52
C MET A 16 17.72 -15.25 -6.00
N SER A 17 18.10 -14.08 -6.53
CA SER A 17 19.42 -13.83 -7.10
C SER A 17 20.49 -13.41 -6.08
N THR A 18 20.08 -12.81 -4.98
CA THR A 18 20.98 -12.28 -3.94
C THR A 18 20.82 -13.11 -2.67
N ALA A 19 21.90 -13.24 -1.92
CA ALA A 19 21.89 -13.86 -0.59
C ALA A 19 22.72 -12.99 0.35
N ILE A 20 22.17 -11.86 0.79
CA ILE A 20 22.85 -10.99 1.75
C ILE A 20 22.64 -11.56 3.17
N PRO A 21 23.72 -11.77 3.95
CA PRO A 21 23.61 -12.27 5.31
C PRO A 21 22.91 -11.26 6.21
N MET A 22 22.19 -11.75 7.21
CA MET A 22 21.49 -10.91 8.18
C MET A 22 22.47 -10.11 9.05
N PRO A 23 22.15 -8.85 9.45
CA PRO A 23 23.01 -8.08 10.35
C PRO A 23 23.09 -8.63 11.78
N GLN A 24 22.14 -9.50 12.18
CA GLN A 24 22.10 -10.07 13.54
C GLN A 24 22.96 -11.32 13.65
N LYS A 25 24.00 -11.26 14.50
CA LYS A 25 25.03 -12.29 14.70
C LYS A 25 24.56 -13.54 15.47
N GLU A 26 23.40 -13.51 16.14
CA GLU A 26 22.87 -14.59 17.00
C GLU A 26 21.68 -15.37 16.40
N TYR A 27 21.42 -15.23 15.11
CA TYR A 27 20.28 -15.91 14.49
C TYR A 27 20.67 -17.30 13.99
N ASN A 28 20.51 -18.32 14.83
CA ASN A 28 20.70 -19.72 14.46
C ASN A 28 19.69 -20.15 13.39
N CYS A 29 20.11 -20.06 12.14
CA CYS A 29 19.35 -20.53 11.01
C CYS A 29 19.58 -22.03 10.78
N ASN A 30 18.81 -22.87 11.46
CA ASN A 30 18.79 -24.29 11.17
C ASN A 30 17.66 -24.60 10.18
N ARG A 31 17.97 -25.43 9.18
CA ARG A 31 16.96 -25.98 8.28
C ARG A 31 15.95 -26.76 9.12
N ILE A 32 14.70 -26.31 9.13
CA ILE A 32 13.63 -27.03 9.80
C ILE A 32 13.15 -28.13 8.86
N GLU A 33 13.50 -29.38 9.16
CA GLU A 33 12.96 -30.54 8.47
C GLU A 33 11.51 -30.76 8.93
N VAL A 34 10.55 -30.47 8.06
CA VAL A 34 9.13 -30.76 8.30
C VAL A 34 8.79 -32.02 7.50
N LYS A 35 8.48 -33.11 8.19
CA LYS A 35 8.16 -34.40 7.57
C LYS A 35 6.69 -34.48 7.11
N ASP A 36 5.79 -33.79 7.81
CA ASP A 36 4.35 -33.84 7.53
C ASP A 36 3.84 -32.61 6.76
N GLY A 37 3.05 -32.85 5.72
CA GLY A 37 2.46 -31.79 4.90
C GLY A 37 1.50 -30.87 5.66
N TRP A 38 0.80 -31.41 6.67
CA TRP A 38 -0.14 -30.64 7.50
C TRP A 38 0.56 -29.64 8.41
N GLU A 39 1.70 -30.03 9.00
CA GLU A 39 2.52 -29.11 9.80
C GLU A 39 3.10 -28.00 8.95
N ARG A 40 3.51 -28.31 7.71
CA ARG A 40 3.98 -27.32 6.74
C ARG A 40 2.88 -26.32 6.39
N LEU A 41 1.67 -26.79 6.13
CA LEU A 41 0.51 -25.92 5.85
C LEU A 41 0.16 -25.05 7.05
N SER A 42 0.09 -25.62 8.25
CA SER A 42 -0.23 -24.86 9.47
C SER A 42 0.76 -23.72 9.74
N ARG A 43 2.05 -23.92 9.41
CA ARG A 43 3.08 -22.89 9.53
C ARG A 43 2.91 -21.78 8.51
N VAL A 44 2.59 -22.13 7.26
CA VAL A 44 2.28 -21.15 6.21
C VAL A 44 1.07 -20.32 6.61
N VAL A 45 -0.02 -20.96 7.06
CA VAL A 45 -1.23 -20.28 7.51
C VAL A 45 -0.94 -19.34 8.69
N ARG A 46 -0.17 -19.79 9.69
CA ARG A 46 0.24 -18.92 10.81
C ARG A 46 1.12 -17.75 10.38
N PHE A 47 2.00 -17.95 9.40
CA PHE A 47 2.82 -16.89 8.83
C PHE A 47 1.97 -15.84 8.09
N TYR A 48 0.99 -16.28 7.29
CA TYR A 48 0.02 -15.40 6.64
C TYR A 48 -0.88 -14.68 7.65
N ALA A 49 -1.37 -15.39 8.68
CA ALA A 49 -2.20 -14.80 9.73
C ALA A 49 -1.44 -13.77 10.57
N ALA A 50 -0.12 -13.90 10.69
CA ALA A 50 0.75 -12.92 11.33
C ALA A 50 1.12 -11.73 10.41
N ILE A 51 0.51 -11.63 9.22
CA ILE A 51 0.77 -10.56 8.23
C ILE A 51 2.27 -10.49 7.86
N GLY A 52 3.00 -11.61 7.96
CA GLY A 52 4.43 -11.65 7.69
C GLY A 52 5.33 -10.98 8.75
N LEU A 53 4.81 -10.66 9.94
CA LEU A 53 5.61 -10.16 11.06
C LEU A 53 6.39 -11.30 11.74
N LYS A 54 7.68 -11.07 11.99
CA LYS A 54 8.62 -12.03 12.61
C LYS A 54 8.35 -12.31 14.10
N SER A 55 7.34 -11.68 14.69
CA SER A 55 7.10 -11.63 16.14
C SER A 55 6.44 -12.88 16.76
N ASN A 56 5.94 -13.84 15.97
CA ASN A 56 5.16 -14.99 16.47
C ASN A 56 5.96 -16.31 16.56
N GLY A 57 7.27 -16.25 16.82
CA GLY A 57 8.10 -17.45 17.03
C GLY A 57 8.40 -18.27 15.77
N ILE A 58 7.96 -17.84 14.59
CA ILE A 58 8.28 -18.46 13.30
C ILE A 58 9.64 -17.92 12.83
N LYS A 59 10.67 -18.74 12.94
CA LYS A 59 12.01 -18.39 12.47
C LYS A 59 12.10 -18.63 10.97
N THR A 60 11.95 -17.57 10.17
CA THR A 60 12.30 -17.60 8.75
C THR A 60 13.75 -17.14 8.58
N CYS A 61 14.52 -17.89 7.83
CA CYS A 61 15.80 -17.44 7.30
C CYS A 61 15.60 -17.14 5.82
N GLY A 62 15.17 -15.92 5.53
CA GLY A 62 15.17 -15.40 4.17
C GLY A 62 16.27 -14.37 4.02
N ASP A 63 16.61 -14.04 2.78
CA ASP A 63 17.37 -12.82 2.49
C ASP A 63 16.54 -11.59 2.94
N TYR A 64 17.23 -10.60 3.50
CA TYR A 64 16.66 -9.34 3.97
C TYR A 64 16.69 -8.24 2.90
N VAL A 65 17.28 -8.53 1.73
CA VAL A 65 17.29 -7.62 0.58
C VAL A 65 15.87 -7.18 0.25
N PHE A 66 15.68 -5.86 0.27
CA PHE A 66 14.47 -5.17 -0.19
C PHE A 66 13.23 -5.39 0.71
N SER A 67 12.99 -4.45 1.63
CA SER A 67 11.86 -4.48 2.57
C SER A 67 10.52 -4.16 1.89
N GLY A 68 9.61 -5.14 1.85
CA GLY A 68 8.25 -4.94 1.31
C GLY A 68 7.40 -3.94 2.11
N HIS A 69 7.64 -3.82 3.43
CA HIS A 69 6.94 -2.84 4.27
C HIS A 69 7.29 -1.40 3.85
N THR A 70 8.58 -1.14 3.61
CA THR A 70 9.04 0.17 3.13
C THR A 70 8.47 0.50 1.75
N VAL A 71 8.38 -0.50 0.87
CA VAL A 71 7.78 -0.34 -0.47
C VAL A 71 6.30 0.05 -0.37
N ILE A 72 5.48 -0.71 0.37
CA ILE A 72 4.04 -0.39 0.52
C ILE A 72 3.87 0.98 1.14
N MET A 73 4.62 1.29 2.20
CA MET A 73 4.53 2.57 2.88
C MET A 73 4.87 3.73 1.93
N THR A 74 5.96 3.61 1.17
CA THR A 74 6.37 4.63 0.19
C THR A 74 5.34 4.78 -0.92
N LEU A 75 4.85 3.67 -1.48
CA LEU A 75 3.82 3.71 -2.52
C LEU A 75 2.51 4.31 -2.00
N LEU A 76 2.12 4.02 -0.77
CA LEU A 76 0.93 4.60 -0.15
C LEU A 76 1.09 6.12 -0.02
N VAL A 77 2.24 6.57 0.50
CA VAL A 77 2.53 8.01 0.66
C VAL A 77 2.47 8.74 -0.67
N LEU A 78 3.12 8.20 -1.69
CA LEU A 78 3.14 8.79 -3.04
C LEU A 78 1.76 8.76 -3.70
N SER A 79 1.02 7.65 -3.56
CA SER A 79 -0.32 7.52 -4.14
C SER A 79 -1.30 8.50 -3.51
N ILE A 80 -1.30 8.64 -2.18
CA ILE A 80 -2.16 9.61 -1.50
C ILE A 80 -1.81 11.03 -1.95
N ASN A 81 -0.53 11.35 -2.10
CA ASN A 81 -0.11 12.69 -2.52
C ASN A 81 -0.50 13.01 -3.96
N GLU A 82 -0.47 12.03 -4.87
CA GLU A 82 -0.79 12.20 -6.28
C GLU A 82 -2.31 12.23 -6.54
N TYR A 83 -3.06 11.30 -5.94
CA TYR A 83 -4.49 11.09 -6.22
C TYR A 83 -5.45 11.80 -5.24
N THR A 84 -4.95 12.62 -4.31
CA THR A 84 -5.81 13.40 -3.39
C THR A 84 -5.82 14.87 -3.79
N PRO A 85 -6.99 15.56 -3.79
CA PRO A 85 -7.06 16.97 -4.15
C PRO A 85 -6.22 17.84 -3.22
N ARG A 86 -5.64 18.91 -3.77
CA ARG A 86 -4.75 19.84 -3.02
C ARG A 86 -5.44 20.57 -1.87
N SER A 87 -6.78 20.60 -1.84
CA SER A 87 -7.56 21.20 -0.75
C SER A 87 -7.45 20.44 0.56
N MET A 88 -7.14 19.13 0.54
CA MET A 88 -7.07 18.28 1.73
C MET A 88 -5.69 18.31 2.40
N ILE A 89 -5.23 19.49 2.77
CA ILE A 89 -3.89 19.70 3.39
C ILE A 89 -3.69 18.83 4.63
N CYS A 90 -4.74 18.67 5.46
CA CYS A 90 -4.69 17.81 6.65
C CYS A 90 -4.31 16.36 6.30
N LEU A 91 -4.88 15.79 5.22
CA LEU A 91 -4.59 14.43 4.80
C LEU A 91 -3.14 14.31 4.32
N HIS A 92 -2.67 15.29 3.53
CA HIS A 92 -1.28 15.34 3.06
C HIS A 92 -0.29 15.43 4.23
N THR A 93 -0.55 16.30 5.21
CA THR A 93 0.30 16.43 6.39
C THR A 93 0.35 15.14 7.20
N LEU A 94 -0.81 14.52 7.49
CA LEU A 94 -0.86 13.25 8.21
C LEU A 94 -0.14 12.13 7.44
N ASN A 95 -0.30 12.09 6.12
CA ASN A 95 0.36 11.11 5.26
C ASN A 95 1.89 11.21 5.34
N TRP A 96 2.45 12.43 5.28
CA TRP A 96 3.89 12.64 5.47
C TRP A 96 4.37 12.26 6.87
N ILE A 97 3.61 12.60 7.92
CA ILE A 97 3.93 12.22 9.30
C ILE A 97 3.97 10.71 9.45
N VAL A 98 2.93 10.01 8.98
CA VAL A 98 2.86 8.53 9.01
C VAL A 98 4.02 7.93 8.23
N GLY A 99 4.36 8.48 7.06
CA GLY A 99 5.49 8.04 6.25
C GLY A 99 6.84 8.13 6.99
N ILE A 100 7.14 9.29 7.58
CA ILE A 100 8.39 9.52 8.34
C ILE A 100 8.44 8.61 9.57
N PHE A 101 7.35 8.55 10.32
CA PHE A 101 7.24 7.71 11.50
C PHE A 101 7.43 6.23 11.13
N GLY A 102 6.81 5.78 10.04
CA GLY A 102 6.96 4.42 9.53
C GLY A 102 8.40 4.04 9.22
N VAL A 103 9.14 4.91 8.51
CA VAL A 103 10.58 4.69 8.24
C VAL A 103 11.37 4.61 9.54
N PHE A 104 11.06 5.45 10.51
CA PHE A 104 11.70 5.45 11.83
C PHE A 104 11.48 4.12 12.60
N PHE A 105 10.26 3.57 12.66
CA PHE A 105 10.03 2.27 13.32
C PHE A 105 10.74 1.11 12.62
N ILE A 106 10.81 1.15 11.28
CA ILE A 106 11.52 0.12 10.51
C ILE A 106 13.02 0.16 10.83
N LEU A 107 13.60 1.35 10.97
CA LEU A 107 15.00 1.52 11.39
C LEU A 107 15.23 1.03 12.82
N LEU A 108 14.34 1.39 13.76
CA LEU A 108 14.43 0.94 15.16
C LEU A 108 14.34 -0.58 15.32
N GLY A 109 13.67 -1.27 14.40
CA GLY A 109 13.59 -2.74 14.41
C GLY A 109 14.94 -3.44 14.27
N HIS A 110 16.03 -2.73 13.90
CA HIS A 110 17.41 -3.25 13.74
C HIS A 110 17.51 -4.56 12.91
N GLY A 111 16.48 -4.84 12.10
CA GLY A 111 16.30 -6.10 11.38
C GLY A 111 16.61 -6.01 9.89
N HIS A 112 16.78 -4.80 9.36
CA HIS A 112 17.07 -4.51 7.96
C HIS A 112 18.28 -3.59 7.88
N TYR A 113 19.10 -3.74 6.83
CA TYR A 113 20.15 -2.75 6.59
C TYR A 113 19.49 -1.42 6.20
N THR A 114 20.07 -0.31 6.66
CA THR A 114 19.68 1.04 6.21
C THR A 114 19.70 1.14 4.68
N LEU A 115 20.64 0.44 4.04
CA LEU A 115 20.73 0.29 2.60
C LEU A 115 19.44 -0.28 1.97
N ASP A 116 18.82 -1.29 2.58
CA ASP A 116 17.59 -1.92 2.05
C ASP A 116 16.42 -0.93 2.04
N ILE A 117 16.36 -0.06 3.05
CA ILE A 117 15.33 0.96 3.20
C ILE A 117 15.54 2.06 2.15
N LEU A 118 16.79 2.50 1.96
CA LEU A 118 17.14 3.50 0.94
C LEU A 118 16.87 2.99 -0.48
N LEU A 119 17.26 1.74 -0.78
CA LEU A 119 16.97 1.08 -2.05
C LEU A 119 15.47 0.94 -2.31
N ALA A 120 14.72 0.48 -1.31
CA ALA A 120 13.26 0.36 -1.41
C ALA A 120 12.59 1.71 -1.67
N PHE A 121 12.99 2.76 -0.95
CA PHE A 121 12.49 4.10 -1.15
C PHE A 121 12.85 4.65 -2.54
N PHE A 122 14.10 4.49 -2.97
CA PHE A 122 14.60 5.01 -4.24
C PHE A 122 13.93 4.32 -5.44
N ILE A 123 13.92 2.98 -5.47
CA ILE A 123 13.32 2.20 -6.56
C ILE A 123 11.81 2.48 -6.62
N SER A 124 11.11 2.48 -5.49
CA SER A 124 9.67 2.74 -5.47
C SER A 124 9.34 4.15 -5.96
N SER A 125 10.06 5.17 -5.49
CA SER A 125 9.84 6.55 -5.91
C SER A 125 10.14 6.77 -7.39
N LYS A 126 11.24 6.20 -7.89
CA LYS A 126 11.61 6.31 -9.31
C LYS A 126 10.65 5.58 -10.22
N LEU A 127 10.25 4.35 -9.87
CA LEU A 127 9.29 3.61 -10.68
C LEU A 127 7.91 4.29 -10.67
N PHE A 128 7.49 4.83 -9.52
CA PHE A 128 6.24 5.58 -9.42
C PHE A 128 6.25 6.82 -10.31
N SER A 129 7.30 7.65 -10.22
CA SER A 129 7.44 8.86 -11.03
C SER A 129 7.58 8.55 -12.52
N TYR A 130 8.35 7.52 -12.89
CA TYR A 130 8.51 7.08 -14.28
C TYR A 130 7.18 6.61 -14.87
N HIS A 131 6.43 5.80 -14.13
CA HIS A 131 5.11 5.32 -14.53
C HIS A 131 4.14 6.49 -14.78
N HIS A 132 4.03 7.43 -13.84
CA HIS A 132 3.13 8.57 -13.99
C HIS A 132 3.55 9.48 -15.14
N THR A 133 4.85 9.68 -15.33
CA THR A 133 5.37 10.45 -16.48
C THR A 133 4.95 9.80 -17.81
N ILE A 134 5.03 8.48 -17.90
CA ILE A 134 4.61 7.73 -19.09
C ILE A 134 3.11 7.81 -19.29
N ALA A 135 2.32 7.55 -18.24
CA ALA A 135 0.85 7.55 -18.32
C ALA A 135 0.31 8.93 -18.77
N ILE A 136 0.90 10.02 -18.25
CA ILE A 136 0.50 11.39 -18.62
C ILE A 136 0.91 11.72 -20.06
N ASN A 137 2.12 11.32 -20.48
CA ASN A 137 2.68 11.65 -21.79
C ASN A 137 2.56 10.50 -22.80
N MET A 138 1.59 9.60 -22.60
CA MET A 138 1.46 8.37 -23.38
C MET A 138 1.28 8.67 -24.87
N SER A 139 0.61 9.77 -25.22
CA SER A 139 0.43 10.24 -26.60
C SER A 139 1.76 10.59 -27.30
N LEU A 140 2.75 11.11 -26.57
CA LEU A 140 4.09 11.41 -27.08
C LEU A 140 4.95 10.14 -27.19
N ILE A 141 4.85 9.26 -26.21
CA ILE A 141 5.66 8.03 -26.11
C ILE A 141 5.14 6.93 -27.06
N SER A 142 3.87 6.97 -27.43
CA SER A 142 3.27 6.08 -28.45
C SER A 142 3.95 6.19 -29.82
N ARG A 143 4.70 7.26 -30.10
CA ARG A 143 5.51 7.36 -31.33
C ARG A 143 6.70 6.38 -31.33
N ASP A 144 7.19 5.97 -30.16
CA ASP A 144 8.26 4.97 -30.00
C ASP A 144 7.73 3.68 -29.36
N THR A 145 6.59 3.20 -29.88
CA THR A 145 5.92 1.96 -29.43
C THR A 145 6.85 0.75 -29.42
N HIS A 146 7.82 0.69 -30.35
CA HIS A 146 8.74 -0.45 -30.44
C HIS A 146 9.68 -0.56 -29.22
N ARG A 147 10.26 0.56 -28.76
CA ARG A 147 11.12 0.54 -27.55
C ARG A 147 10.32 0.27 -26.28
N MET A 148 9.13 0.84 -26.17
CA MET A 148 8.27 0.64 -25.00
C MET A 148 7.80 -0.82 -24.88
N LYS A 149 7.39 -1.44 -25.99
CA LYS A 149 7.05 -2.88 -26.03
C LYS A 149 8.22 -3.78 -25.64
N LYS A 150 9.44 -3.44 -26.07
CA LYS A 150 10.64 -4.24 -25.80
C LYS A 150 11.14 -4.10 -24.36
N CYS A 151 11.17 -2.89 -23.83
CA CYS A 151 11.77 -2.62 -22.52
C CYS A 151 10.76 -2.77 -21.37
N PHE A 152 9.47 -2.51 -21.63
CA PHE A 152 8.40 -2.53 -20.62
C PHE A 152 7.12 -3.19 -21.16
N PRO A 153 7.16 -4.49 -21.51
CA PRO A 153 6.02 -5.19 -22.13
C PRO A 153 4.79 -5.24 -21.23
N VAL A 154 4.98 -5.44 -19.92
CA VAL A 154 3.88 -5.51 -18.94
C VAL A 154 3.19 -4.16 -18.82
N LEU A 155 3.96 -3.07 -18.70
CA LEU A 155 3.41 -1.72 -18.56
C LEU A 155 2.64 -1.31 -19.82
N TYR A 156 3.22 -1.58 -21.00
CA TYR A 156 2.56 -1.29 -22.27
C TYR A 156 1.22 -2.02 -22.40
N TYR A 157 1.16 -3.31 -22.06
CA TYR A 157 -0.07 -4.10 -22.19
C TYR A 157 -1.22 -3.56 -21.33
N PHE A 158 -0.93 -3.08 -20.11
CA PHE A 158 -1.96 -2.59 -19.21
C PHE A 158 -2.37 -1.12 -19.45
N GLU A 159 -1.49 -0.29 -20.04
CA GLU A 159 -1.72 1.16 -20.23
C GLU A 159 -1.99 1.53 -21.71
N GLN A 160 -2.17 0.56 -22.61
CA GLN A 160 -2.34 0.82 -24.06
C GLN A 160 -3.66 1.53 -24.43
N ASP A 161 -4.71 1.40 -23.61
CA ASP A 161 -6.07 1.88 -23.89
C ASP A 161 -6.57 2.93 -22.88
N THR A 162 -5.67 3.56 -22.12
CA THR A 162 -6.04 4.54 -21.08
C THR A 162 -5.91 5.98 -21.57
N ASP A 163 -7.01 6.74 -21.48
CA ASP A 163 -7.04 8.17 -21.80
C ASP A 163 -6.39 9.01 -20.68
N GLY A 164 -5.10 9.25 -20.81
CA GLY A 164 -4.38 10.37 -20.20
C GLY A 164 -4.50 10.55 -18.68
N HIS A 165 -4.30 11.79 -18.22
CA HIS A 165 -4.17 12.15 -16.82
C HIS A 165 -5.49 11.96 -16.05
N ILE A 166 -5.48 11.10 -15.04
CA ILE A 166 -6.64 10.85 -14.17
C ILE A 166 -6.97 12.14 -13.40
N PRO A 167 -8.18 12.71 -13.54
CA PRO A 167 -8.55 13.91 -12.80
C PRO A 167 -8.57 13.61 -11.30
N ASN A 168 -8.01 14.53 -10.51
CA ASN A 168 -7.92 14.39 -9.06
C ASN A 168 -9.23 14.85 -8.39
N GLU A 169 -10.33 14.23 -8.82
CA GLU A 169 -11.68 14.48 -8.34
C GLU A 169 -12.16 13.27 -7.54
N TYR A 170 -12.47 13.50 -6.26
CA TYR A 170 -12.94 12.44 -5.36
C TYR A 170 -14.46 12.30 -5.53
N GLU A 171 -14.91 11.27 -6.25
CA GLU A 171 -16.32 10.89 -6.23
C GLU A 171 -16.60 10.01 -5.01
N TRP A 172 -17.47 10.50 -4.12
CA TRP A 172 -17.88 9.72 -2.97
C TRP A 172 -18.77 8.55 -3.46
N PRO A 173 -18.40 7.28 -3.21
CA PRO A 173 -19.14 6.13 -3.72
C PRO A 173 -20.50 5.94 -3.02
N LEU A 174 -20.71 6.64 -1.89
CA LEU A 174 -21.99 6.67 -1.20
C LEU A 174 -22.81 7.87 -1.70
N PRO A 175 -24.14 7.76 -1.78
CA PRO A 175 -24.99 8.90 -2.12
C PRO A 175 -24.70 10.06 -1.15
N LYS A 176 -24.51 11.26 -1.73
CA LYS A 176 -24.09 12.49 -1.04
C LYS A 176 -24.75 12.64 0.34
N VAL A 177 -23.96 13.08 1.31
CA VAL A 177 -24.27 13.33 2.74
C VAL A 177 -25.56 14.14 2.97
N LYS A 178 -26.08 14.83 1.93
CA LYS A 178 -27.41 15.47 1.95
C LYS A 178 -28.55 14.53 2.36
N LYS A 179 -28.46 13.23 2.06
CA LYS A 179 -29.48 12.24 2.47
C LYS A 179 -29.38 11.87 3.96
N VAL A 180 -28.18 11.99 4.54
CA VAL A 180 -27.95 11.76 5.97
C VAL A 180 -28.40 12.97 6.77
N GLU A 181 -28.15 14.19 6.29
CA GLU A 181 -28.71 15.41 6.89
C GLU A 181 -30.25 15.44 6.83
N SER A 182 -30.86 15.06 5.70
CA SER A 182 -32.31 15.00 5.59
C SER A 182 -32.92 13.91 6.49
N PHE A 183 -32.28 12.75 6.58
CA PHE A 183 -32.71 11.68 7.50
C PHE A 183 -32.57 12.11 8.97
N TYR A 184 -31.50 12.83 9.33
CA TYR A 184 -31.33 13.34 10.69
C TYR A 184 -32.34 14.44 11.03
N SER A 185 -32.70 15.31 10.08
CA SER A 185 -33.76 16.30 10.27
C SER A 185 -35.14 15.65 10.40
N ASP A 186 -35.44 14.63 9.60
CA ASP A 186 -36.71 13.90 9.64
C ASP A 186 -36.86 13.09 10.93
N VAL A 187 -35.80 12.44 11.40
CA VAL A 187 -35.78 11.72 12.68
C VAL A 187 -35.93 12.69 13.85
N LYS A 188 -35.26 13.85 13.83
CA LYS A 188 -35.38 14.89 14.88
C LYS A 188 -36.79 15.50 14.92
N PHE A 189 -37.43 15.69 13.77
CA PHE A 189 -38.82 16.17 13.69
C PHE A 189 -39.84 15.12 14.17
N SER A 190 -39.61 13.85 13.84
CA SER A 190 -40.47 12.74 14.27
C SER A 190 -40.36 12.45 15.78
N PHE A 191 -39.15 12.52 16.35
CA PHE A 191 -38.98 12.39 17.81
C PHE A 191 -39.48 13.62 18.58
N GLY A 192 -39.31 14.83 18.03
CA GLY A 192 -39.81 16.07 18.64
C GLY A 192 -41.34 16.12 18.71
N SER A 193 -42.04 15.58 17.71
CA SER A 193 -43.51 15.48 17.73
C SER A 193 -44.01 14.38 18.66
N TYR A 194 -43.29 13.26 18.79
CA TYR A 194 -43.65 12.18 19.73
C TYR A 194 -43.55 12.61 21.21
N PHE A 195 -42.54 13.39 21.58
CA PHE A 195 -42.41 13.93 22.95
C PHE A 195 -43.40 15.07 23.25
N SER A 196 -43.76 15.90 22.26
CA SER A 196 -44.78 16.95 22.40
C SER A 196 -46.20 16.38 22.52
N SER A 197 -46.47 15.23 21.89
CA SER A 197 -47.74 14.51 22.04
C SER A 197 -47.88 13.86 23.42
N LYS A 198 -46.79 13.37 24.01
CA LYS A 198 -46.80 12.69 25.30
C LYS A 198 -46.92 13.65 26.49
N SER A 199 -46.36 14.86 26.39
CA SER A 199 -46.49 15.88 27.44
C SER A 199 -47.89 16.50 27.57
N LYS A 200 -48.77 16.30 26.58
CA LYS A 200 -50.18 16.74 26.63
C LYS A 200 -51.15 15.70 27.18
N GLN A 201 -50.71 14.45 27.37
CA GLN A 201 -51.54 13.38 27.94
C GLN A 201 -51.31 13.14 29.44
N ASP A 202 -50.28 13.76 30.04
CA ASP A 202 -49.92 13.64 31.45
C ASP A 202 -50.26 14.90 32.29
N VAL A 203 -51.30 15.66 31.89
CA VAL A 203 -51.94 16.74 32.71
C VAL A 203 -53.43 16.47 32.84
#